data_AF-A0A2G2F794-F1
#
_entry.id   AF-A0A2G2F794-F1
#
_cell.length_a   1.000
_cell.length_b   1.000
_cell.length_c   1.000
_cell.angle_alpha   90.00
_cell.angle_beta   90.00
_cell.angle_gamma   90.00
#
_symmetry.space_group_name_H-M   'P 1'
#
loop_
_entity.id
_entity.type
_entity.pdbx_description
1 polymer ?
#
loop_
_entity_poly.entity_id
_entity_poly.type
_entity_poly.pdbx_seq_one_letter_code
_entity_poly.pdbx_strand_id
1 'polypeptide(L)'
;MQLVLWLKGIRFIIKDLAETSYPPIENDSIQIGIIIESKATKLMRIYKKKTLQMGPILWGVNDLNQDHDDYFYTRLDHNEMYSELGVIGNEIFYFIHNGTFSTKAKREPFDWDAFVPYKKEDL
;
A
#
# COMPACT_ATOMS: atom_id res chain seq x y z
N MET A 1 -27.36 -0.72 -22.03
CA MET A 1 -27.38 -2.08 -21.43
C MET A 1 -25.98 -2.70 -21.29
N GLN A 2 -25.03 -2.44 -22.20
CA GLN A 2 -23.63 -2.91 -22.10
C GLN A 2 -22.87 -2.40 -20.85
N LEU A 3 -23.03 -1.12 -20.47
CA LEU A 3 -22.33 -0.54 -19.32
C LEU A 3 -22.69 -1.20 -17.97
N VAL A 4 -23.96 -1.61 -17.81
CA VAL A 4 -24.46 -2.27 -16.60
C VAL A 4 -23.97 -3.71 -16.50
N LEU A 5 -23.87 -4.43 -17.63
CA LEU A 5 -23.23 -5.75 -17.65
C LEU A 5 -21.73 -5.67 -17.35
N TRP A 6 -21.03 -4.67 -17.88
CA TRP A 6 -19.60 -4.48 -17.66
C TRP A 6 -19.27 -4.14 -16.20
N LEU A 7 -20.04 -3.24 -15.57
CA LEU A 7 -19.91 -2.91 -14.14
C LEU A 7 -20.26 -4.09 -13.23
N LYS A 8 -21.23 -4.92 -13.61
CA LYS A 8 -21.54 -6.17 -12.89
C LYS A 8 -20.39 -7.17 -13.02
N GLY A 9 -19.83 -7.37 -14.21
CA GLY A 9 -18.70 -8.27 -14.45
C GLY A 9 -17.45 -7.88 -13.65
N ILE A 10 -17.06 -6.60 -13.67
CA ILE A 10 -15.92 -6.11 -12.88
C ILE A 10 -16.16 -6.28 -11.39
N ARG A 11 -17.39 -6.06 -10.90
CA ARG A 11 -17.71 -6.26 -9.49
C ARG A 11 -17.48 -7.70 -9.04
N PHE A 12 -17.80 -8.69 -9.87
CA PHE A 12 -17.49 -10.09 -9.57
C PHE A 12 -15.99 -10.35 -9.58
N ILE A 13 -15.27 -9.87 -10.60
CA ILE A 13 -13.80 -10.05 -10.69
C ILE A 13 -13.08 -9.43 -9.48
N ILE A 14 -13.45 -8.21 -9.08
CA ILE A 14 -12.83 -7.52 -7.93
C ILE A 14 -13.16 -8.24 -6.63
N LYS A 15 -14.37 -8.77 -6.49
CA LYS A 15 -14.76 -9.54 -5.31
C LYS A 15 -13.98 -10.85 -5.25
N ASP A 16 -13.93 -11.59 -6.35
CA ASP A 16 -13.20 -12.86 -6.43
C ASP A 16 -11.71 -12.64 -6.17
N LEU A 17 -11.11 -11.58 -6.73
CA LEU A 17 -9.72 -11.21 -6.45
C LEU A 17 -9.49 -10.89 -4.97
N ALA A 18 -10.41 -10.15 -4.33
CA ALA A 18 -10.30 -9.79 -2.91
C ALA A 18 -10.49 -11.00 -1.98
N GLU A 19 -11.27 -12.00 -2.40
CA GLU A 19 -11.52 -13.24 -1.64
C GLU A 19 -10.51 -14.34 -1.99
N THR A 20 -9.69 -14.15 -3.03
CA THR A 20 -8.65 -15.11 -3.43
C THR A 20 -7.52 -15.07 -2.40
N SER A 21 -7.24 -16.23 -1.80
CA SER A 21 -6.09 -16.38 -0.91
C SER A 21 -4.81 -16.02 -1.67
N TYR A 22 -4.02 -15.11 -1.11
CA TYR A 22 -2.70 -14.76 -1.62
C TYR A 22 -1.66 -15.63 -0.91
N PRO A 23 -1.18 -16.73 -1.52
CA PRO A 23 -0.21 -17.59 -0.85
C PRO A 23 1.10 -16.82 -0.61
N PRO A 24 1.75 -17.00 0.55
CA PRO A 24 3.04 -16.40 0.81
C PRO A 24 4.08 -16.91 -0.20
N ILE A 25 5.08 -16.07 -0.50
CA ILE A 25 6.20 -16.46 -1.35
C ILE A 25 7.20 -17.23 -0.50
N GLU A 26 7.14 -18.56 -0.56
CA GLU A 26 8.08 -19.46 0.14
C GLU A 26 9.38 -19.59 -0.66
N ASN A 27 10.26 -18.59 -0.60
CA ASN A 27 11.58 -18.68 -1.24
C ASN A 27 12.68 -17.93 -0.47
N ASP A 28 13.42 -18.68 0.35
CA ASP A 28 14.56 -18.20 1.15
C ASP A 28 15.71 -17.59 0.33
N SER A 29 15.71 -17.73 -1.00
CA SER A 29 16.74 -17.17 -1.88
C SER A 29 16.43 -15.76 -2.38
N ILE A 30 15.24 -15.21 -2.09
CA ILE A 30 14.81 -13.89 -2.53
C ILE A 30 14.64 -12.99 -1.31
N GLN A 31 15.24 -11.80 -1.36
CA GLN A 31 15.01 -10.76 -0.37
C GLN A 31 13.70 -10.04 -0.67
N ILE A 32 12.78 -10.06 0.29
CA ILE A 32 11.45 -9.47 0.18
C ILE A 32 11.40 -8.18 1.01
N GLY A 33 11.26 -7.06 0.32
CA GLY A 33 11.09 -5.74 0.92
C GLY A 33 9.66 -5.22 0.77
N ILE A 34 9.04 -4.76 1.85
CA ILE A 34 7.69 -4.17 1.83
C ILE A 34 7.76 -2.64 1.94
N ILE A 35 7.10 -1.95 1.01
CA ILE A 35 6.85 -0.50 1.10
C ILE A 35 5.40 -0.29 1.51
N ILE A 36 5.20 0.31 2.68
CA ILE A 36 3.87 0.47 3.28
C ILE A 36 3.40 1.89 3.06
N GLU A 37 2.35 2.05 2.26
CA GLU A 37 1.65 3.32 2.11
C GLU A 37 0.98 3.74 3.42
N SER A 38 0.92 5.05 3.66
CA SER A 38 0.36 5.60 4.90
C SER A 38 -0.82 6.53 4.68
N LYS A 39 -1.31 6.62 3.43
CA LYS A 39 -2.42 7.48 3.05
C LYS A 39 -3.46 6.69 2.27
N ALA A 40 -4.74 6.94 2.57
CA ALA A 40 -5.83 6.37 1.82
C ALA A 40 -5.90 7.05 0.46
N THR A 41 -6.01 6.29 -0.63
CA THR A 41 -6.11 6.86 -1.99
C THR A 41 -7.25 7.87 -2.14
N LYS A 42 -7.18 8.75 -3.15
CA LYS A 42 -8.24 9.72 -3.46
C LYS A 42 -9.65 9.10 -3.50
N LEU A 43 -9.76 7.88 -4.06
CA LEU A 43 -11.03 7.17 -4.14
C LEU A 43 -11.53 6.76 -2.75
N MET A 44 -10.66 6.21 -1.90
CA MET A 44 -11.01 5.88 -0.52
C MET A 44 -11.40 7.11 0.30
N ARG A 45 -10.77 8.26 0.05
CA ARG A 45 -11.13 9.55 0.68
C ARG A 45 -12.55 9.98 0.31
N ILE A 46 -12.90 9.95 -0.97
CA ILE A 46 -14.25 10.29 -1.46
C ILE A 46 -15.31 9.33 -0.88
N TYR A 47 -14.98 8.04 -0.78
CA TYR A 47 -15.90 7.01 -0.30
C TYR A 47 -15.64 6.58 1.16
N LYS A 48 -15.06 7.45 2.01
CA LYS A 48 -14.62 7.14 3.39
C LYS A 48 -15.63 6.30 4.18
N LYS A 49 -16.90 6.71 4.19
CA LYS A 49 -17.98 5.98 4.88
C LYS A 49 -18.09 4.53 4.42
N LYS A 50 -18.03 4.29 3.11
CA LYS A 50 -18.16 2.95 2.53
C LYS A 50 -16.89 2.12 2.77
N THR A 51 -15.71 2.74 2.68
CA THR A 51 -14.43 2.08 3.02
C THR A 51 -14.44 1.59 4.46
N LEU A 52 -14.83 2.44 5.41
CA LEU A 52 -14.89 2.07 6.83
C LEU A 52 -15.98 1.03 7.16
N GLN A 53 -17.00 0.88 6.31
CA GLN A 53 -18.00 -0.19 6.44
C GLN A 53 -17.46 -1.56 6.01
N MET A 54 -16.38 -1.60 5.23
CA MET A 54 -15.78 -2.85 4.77
C MET A 54 -14.87 -3.50 5.83
N GLY A 55 -14.46 -2.74 6.86
CA GLY A 55 -13.61 -3.21 7.93
C GLY A 55 -12.63 -2.14 8.42
N PRO A 56 -11.85 -2.43 9.47
CA PRO A 56 -10.74 -1.58 9.87
C PRO A 56 -9.70 -1.55 8.74
N ILE A 57 -9.06 -0.39 8.55
CA ILE A 57 -7.92 -0.32 7.63
C ILE A 57 -6.68 -0.70 8.43
N LEU A 58 -6.02 -1.75 7.96
CA LEU A 58 -4.82 -2.28 8.56
C LEU A 58 -3.61 -1.78 7.78
N TRP A 59 -2.73 -1.07 8.47
CA TRP A 59 -1.51 -0.50 7.89
C TRP A 59 -0.26 -1.06 8.54
N GLY A 60 -0.39 -1.84 9.62
CA GLY A 60 0.77 -2.42 10.28
C GLY A 60 1.37 -3.52 9.43
N VAL A 61 2.70 -3.58 9.37
CA VAL A 61 3.41 -4.65 8.64
C VAL A 61 2.94 -6.05 9.06
N ASN A 62 2.69 -6.26 10.36
CA ASN A 62 2.21 -7.52 10.91
C ASN A 62 0.79 -7.88 10.45
N ASP A 63 -0.03 -6.88 10.11
CA ASP A 63 -1.39 -7.09 9.64
C ASP A 63 -1.45 -7.53 8.18
N LEU A 64 -0.35 -7.35 7.42
CA LEU A 64 -0.27 -7.74 6.02
C LEU A 64 -0.18 -9.25 5.83
N ASN A 65 0.18 -9.99 6.89
CA ASN A 65 0.32 -11.45 6.88
C ASN A 65 1.20 -11.94 5.70
N GLN A 66 2.34 -11.26 5.49
CA GLN A 66 3.34 -11.57 4.48
C GLN A 66 4.73 -11.68 5.11
N ASP A 67 5.43 -12.75 4.79
CA ASP A 67 6.85 -12.89 5.11
C ASP A 67 7.67 -11.83 4.36
N HIS A 68 8.64 -11.24 5.06
CA HIS A 68 9.49 -10.18 4.55
C HIS A 68 10.81 -10.12 5.32
N ASP A 69 11.86 -9.65 4.65
CA ASP A 69 13.18 -9.42 5.25
C ASP A 69 13.30 -7.99 5.79
N ASP A 70 12.65 -7.02 5.14
CA ASP A 70 12.65 -5.64 5.61
C ASP A 70 11.41 -4.85 5.16
N TYR A 71 11.10 -3.76 5.84
CA TYR A 71 9.95 -2.91 5.51
C TYR A 71 10.15 -1.44 5.88
N PHE A 72 9.49 -0.52 5.17
CA PHE A 72 9.39 0.86 5.62
C PHE A 72 8.07 1.51 5.24
N TYR A 73 7.71 2.55 6.00
CA TYR A 73 6.53 3.36 5.74
C TYR A 73 6.88 4.54 4.86
N THR A 74 6.13 4.72 3.78
CA THR A 74 6.20 5.92 2.95
C THR A 74 5.06 6.87 3.28
N ARG A 75 5.30 8.17 3.10
CA ARG A 75 4.23 9.15 3.22
C ARG A 75 3.11 8.91 2.20
N LEU A 76 3.49 8.45 1.00
CA LEU A 76 2.68 8.35 -0.21
C LEU A 76 1.43 7.47 -0.08
N ASP A 77 0.40 7.78 -0.89
CA ASP A 77 -0.66 6.83 -1.25
C ASP A 77 -0.29 5.99 -2.50
N HIS A 78 -1.05 4.93 -2.76
CA HIS A 78 -0.84 4.00 -3.88
C HIS A 78 -0.55 4.68 -5.22
N ASN A 79 -1.31 5.74 -5.55
CA ASN A 79 -1.16 6.40 -6.85
C ASN A 79 0.10 7.27 -6.87
N GLU A 80 0.39 7.92 -5.75
CA GLU A 80 1.55 8.80 -5.62
C GLU A 80 2.87 8.01 -5.70
N MET A 81 2.89 6.74 -5.29
CA MET A 81 4.07 5.88 -5.46
C MET A 81 4.52 5.74 -6.92
N TYR A 82 3.60 5.89 -7.89
CA TYR A 82 3.95 5.86 -9.32
C TYR A 82 4.43 7.21 -9.86
N SER A 83 4.06 8.33 -9.24
CA SER A 83 4.38 9.68 -9.71
C SER A 83 5.50 10.37 -8.92
N GLU A 84 5.71 9.99 -7.67
CA GLU A 84 6.69 10.58 -6.73
C GLU A 84 7.83 9.62 -6.41
N LEU A 85 8.37 8.94 -7.43
CA LEU A 85 9.48 7.99 -7.26
C LEU A 85 10.71 8.59 -6.57
N GLY A 86 10.90 9.91 -6.59
CA GLY A 86 11.96 10.58 -5.83
C GLY A 86 11.88 10.39 -4.30
N VAL A 87 10.69 10.08 -3.77
CA VAL A 87 10.46 9.90 -2.32
C VAL A 87 10.89 8.52 -1.84
N ILE A 88 10.62 7.47 -2.64
CA ILE A 88 10.89 6.07 -2.28
C ILE A 88 12.07 5.45 -3.05
N GLY A 89 12.48 6.07 -4.16
CA GLY A 89 13.42 5.49 -5.11
C GLY A 89 14.80 5.24 -4.50
N ASN A 90 15.29 6.15 -3.65
CA ASN A 90 16.56 5.95 -2.97
C ASN A 90 16.54 4.71 -2.06
N GLU A 91 15.42 4.46 -1.37
CA GLU A 91 15.26 3.26 -0.54
C GLU A 91 15.16 2.00 -1.39
N ILE A 92 14.48 2.05 -2.53
CA ILE A 92 14.42 0.93 -3.49
C ILE A 92 15.82 0.57 -3.98
N PHE A 93 16.61 1.55 -4.44
CA PHE A 93 17.99 1.29 -4.88
C PHE A 93 18.87 0.79 -3.75
N TYR A 94 18.72 1.34 -2.55
CA TYR A 94 19.46 0.88 -1.38
C TYR A 94 19.13 -0.59 -1.06
N PHE A 95 17.85 -0.96 -1.08
CA PHE A 95 17.40 -2.34 -0.89
C PHE A 95 17.97 -3.28 -1.95
N ILE A 96 17.90 -2.92 -3.24
CA ILE A 96 18.45 -3.73 -4.32
C ILE A 96 19.96 -3.99 -4.14
N HIS A 97 20.71 -3.03 -3.60
CA HIS A 97 22.15 -3.16 -3.40
C HIS A 97 22.54 -3.88 -2.10
N ASN A 98 21.75 -3.76 -1.03
CA ASN A 98 22.14 -4.17 0.32
C ASN A 98 21.24 -5.27 0.91
N GLY A 99 20.13 -5.59 0.26
CA GLY A 99 19.11 -6.53 0.74
C GLY A 99 18.27 -6.05 1.91
N THR A 100 18.41 -4.79 2.32
CA THR A 100 17.67 -4.13 3.39
C THR A 100 17.47 -2.66 3.03
N PHE A 101 16.44 -2.03 3.58
CA PHE A 101 16.26 -0.58 3.47
C PHE A 101 17.26 0.16 4.35
N SER A 102 17.47 1.44 4.06
CA SER A 102 18.46 2.22 4.78
C SER A 102 18.08 2.38 6.26
N THR A 103 19.08 2.73 7.09
CA THR A 103 18.84 3.06 8.51
C THR A 103 17.99 4.33 8.70
N LYS A 104 17.81 5.12 7.63
CA LYS A 104 16.95 6.33 7.63
C LYS A 104 15.50 6.02 7.27
N ALA A 105 15.24 4.82 6.73
CA ALA A 105 13.90 4.42 6.35
C ALA A 105 12.98 4.41 7.58
N LYS A 106 11.77 4.96 7.43
CA LYS A 106 10.83 5.12 8.54
C LYS A 106 10.23 3.77 8.91
N ARG A 107 10.47 3.34 10.14
CA ARG A 107 10.04 2.02 10.66
C ARG A 107 8.73 2.05 11.43
N GLU A 108 8.27 3.23 11.82
CA GLU A 108 7.01 3.44 12.53
C GLU A 108 5.94 4.02 11.61
N PRO A 109 4.66 3.66 11.77
CA PRO A 109 3.55 4.30 11.07
C PRO A 109 3.55 5.83 11.22
N PHE A 110 2.88 6.52 10.31
CA PHE A 110 2.62 7.95 10.47
C PHE A 110 1.41 8.18 11.38
N ASP A 111 1.56 9.10 12.34
CA ASP A 111 0.48 9.51 13.24
C ASP A 111 -0.35 10.65 12.61
N TRP A 112 -1.11 10.31 11.57
CA TRP A 112 -2.02 11.26 10.90
C TRP A 112 -3.35 10.62 10.52
N ASP A 113 -4.34 11.45 10.16
CA ASP A 113 -5.55 10.94 9.50
C ASP A 113 -5.21 10.58 8.04
N ALA A 114 -5.24 9.28 7.73
CA ALA A 114 -4.99 8.74 6.39
C ALA A 114 -5.98 9.27 5.35
N PHE A 115 -7.16 9.75 5.75
CA PHE A 115 -8.18 10.28 4.86
C PHE A 115 -8.08 11.78 4.61
N VAL A 116 -7.15 12.47 5.27
CA VAL A 116 -6.91 13.91 5.06
C VAL A 116 -5.85 14.07 3.96
N PRO A 117 -6.15 14.86 2.90
CA PRO A 117 -5.16 15.18 1.86
C PRO A 117 -3.94 15.88 2.44
N TYR A 118 -2.79 15.77 1.79
CA TYR A 118 -1.65 16.63 2.12
C TYR A 118 -2.01 18.09 1.96
N LYS A 119 -1.49 18.92 2.86
CA LYS A 119 -1.32 20.33 2.54
C LYS A 119 -0.03 20.47 1.76
N LYS A 120 -0.02 21.39 0.81
CA LYS A 120 1.13 21.60 -0.08
C LYS A 120 2.37 22.07 0.70
N GLU A 121 2.17 22.59 1.90
CA GLU A 121 3.21 23.03 2.84
C GLU A 121 3.87 21.87 3.61
N ASP A 122 3.28 20.68 3.61
CA ASP A 122 3.75 19.50 4.35
C ASP A 122 4.59 18.55 3.47
N LEU A 123 4.82 18.90 2.19
CA LEU A 123 5.53 18.14 1.16
C LEU A 123 6.91 18.73 0.85
#